data_AF-A0AAX1MGG0-F1
#
_entry.id   AF-A0AAX1MGG0-F1
#
_cell.length_a   1.000
_cell.length_b   1.000
_cell.length_c   1.000
_cell.angle_alpha   90.00
_cell.angle_beta   90.00
_cell.angle_gamma   90.00
#
_symmetry.space_group_name_H-M   'P 1'
#
loop_
_entity.id
_entity.type
_entity.pdbx_description
1 polymer ?
#
loop_
_entity_poly.entity_id
_entity_poly.type
_entity_poly.pdbx_seq_one_letter_code
_entity_poly.pdbx_strand_id
1 'polypeptide(L)'
;MNKLIQTHQRILKFSQWMIALLWIYQGLFPKLIFKVEDEQYIWQYMGLASEHIFWIISLSGIAEIIFGFMFLLFTQRYLHWLNIISLIGLFFFVLLIYPNRIYQAFNPVVMNLGLISLSIIALWCIDVLKQIKHE
;
A
#
# COMPACT_ATOMS: atom_id res chain seq x y z
N MET A 1 14.51 -23.93 -18.03
CA MET A 1 14.87 -22.53 -17.71
C MET A 1 13.76 -21.52 -18.07
N ASN A 2 13.31 -21.45 -19.33
CA ASN A 2 12.36 -20.42 -19.78
C ASN A 2 11.00 -20.43 -19.03
N LYS A 3 10.45 -21.62 -18.74
CA LYS A 3 9.22 -21.77 -17.96
C LYS A 3 9.34 -21.29 -16.51
N LEU A 4 10.51 -21.46 -15.89
CA LEU A 4 10.77 -21.02 -14.51
C LEU A 4 10.81 -19.49 -14.42
N ILE A 5 11.52 -18.84 -15.36
CA ILE A 5 11.58 -17.38 -15.49
C ILE A 5 10.17 -16.82 -15.70
N GLN A 6 9.39 -17.40 -16.61
CA GLN A 6 8.04 -16.97 -16.90
C GLN A 6 7.11 -17.08 -15.68
N THR A 7 7.20 -18.16 -14.90
CA THR A 7 6.41 -18.32 -13.67
C THR A 7 6.74 -17.22 -12.65
N HIS A 8 8.02 -16.96 -12.36
CA HIS A 8 8.41 -15.91 -11.42
C HIS A 8 8.00 -14.52 -11.89
N GLN A 9 8.09 -14.23 -13.19
CA GLN A 9 7.60 -12.99 -13.77
C GLN A 9 6.09 -12.82 -13.61
N ARG A 10 5.30 -13.88 -13.82
CA ARG A 10 3.84 -13.85 -13.63
C ARG A 10 3.47 -13.59 -12.18
N ILE A 11 4.11 -14.28 -11.23
CA ILE A 11 3.90 -14.07 -9.79
C ILE A 11 4.25 -12.64 -9.41
N LEU A 12 5.42 -12.16 -9.83
CA LEU A 12 5.87 -10.79 -9.57
C LEU A 12 4.88 -9.75 -10.07
N LYS A 13 4.45 -9.85 -11.33
CA LYS A 13 3.50 -8.90 -11.92
C LYS A 13 2.13 -8.96 -11.23
N PHE A 14 1.64 -10.15 -10.90
CA PHE A 14 0.39 -10.30 -10.17
C PHE A 14 0.46 -9.65 -8.78
N SER A 15 1.53 -9.89 -8.02
CA SER A 15 1.74 -9.23 -6.73
C SER A 15 1.77 -7.70 -6.86
N GLN A 16 2.49 -7.16 -7.86
CA GLN A 16 2.55 -5.73 -8.10
C GLN A 16 1.19 -5.13 -8.48
N TRP A 17 0.40 -5.84 -9.30
CA TRP A 17 -0.94 -5.41 -9.67
C TRP A 17 -1.88 -5.38 -8.48
N MET A 18 -1.86 -6.40 -7.64
CA MET A 18 -2.68 -6.43 -6.42
C MET A 18 -2.31 -5.30 -5.45
N ILE A 19 -1.01 -5.05 -5.25
CA ILE A 19 -0.54 -3.91 -4.44
C ILE A 19 -1.03 -2.59 -5.04
N ALA A 20 -0.86 -2.40 -6.35
CA ALA A 20 -1.29 -1.18 -7.04
C ALA A 20 -2.80 -0.94 -6.90
N LEU A 21 -3.62 -1.95 -7.16
CA LEU A 21 -5.08 -1.87 -7.07
C LEU A 21 -5.53 -1.49 -5.66
N LEU A 22 -4.92 -2.07 -4.63
CA LEU A 22 -5.29 -1.80 -3.24
C LEU A 22 -4.89 -0.39 -2.80
N TRP A 23 -3.70 0.11 -3.17
CA TRP A 23 -3.31 1.50 -2.90
C TRP A 23 -4.18 2.51 -3.64
N ILE A 24 -4.49 2.25 -4.91
CA ILE A 24 -5.41 3.11 -5.68
C ILE A 24 -6.79 3.11 -5.02
N TYR A 25 -7.28 1.95 -4.59
CA TYR A 25 -8.57 1.85 -3.92
C TYR A 25 -8.60 2.66 -2.61
N GLN A 26 -7.58 2.52 -1.77
CA GLN A 26 -7.43 3.26 -0.51
C GLN A 26 -7.31 4.77 -0.74
N GLY A 27 -6.62 5.21 -1.78
CA GLY A 27 -6.50 6.64 -2.08
C GLY A 27 -7.76 7.23 -2.74
N LEU A 28 -8.47 6.44 -3.54
CA LEU A 28 -9.59 6.94 -4.34
C LEU A 28 -10.91 6.93 -3.56
N PHE A 29 -11.30 5.78 -3.04
CA PHE A 29 -12.65 5.61 -2.50
C PHE A 29 -12.87 6.34 -1.17
N PRO A 30 -12.11 6.06 -0.11
CA PRO A 30 -12.38 6.70 1.17
C PRO A 30 -11.96 8.18 1.19
N LYS A 31 -10.92 8.58 0.45
CA LYS A 31 -10.34 9.92 0.55
C LYS A 31 -10.84 10.92 -0.50
N LEU A 32 -11.06 10.51 -1.75
CA LEU A 32 -11.48 11.42 -2.82
C LEU A 32 -12.99 11.34 -3.12
N ILE A 33 -13.54 10.13 -3.24
CA ILE A 33 -14.95 9.93 -3.60
C ILE A 33 -15.85 10.15 -2.39
N PHE A 34 -15.70 9.33 -1.34
CA PHE A 34 -16.61 9.32 -0.19
C PHE A 34 -16.20 10.27 0.93
N LYS A 35 -14.92 10.66 1.00
CA LYS A 35 -14.39 11.63 1.98
C LYS A 35 -14.85 11.31 3.41
N VAL A 36 -14.66 10.05 3.79
CA VAL A 36 -15.26 9.42 4.98
C VAL A 36 -14.90 10.22 6.24
N GLU A 37 -15.86 10.33 7.17
CA GLU A 37 -15.70 11.09 8.42
C GLU A 37 -14.50 10.61 9.26
N ASP A 38 -14.19 9.31 9.21
CA ASP A 38 -13.02 8.73 9.88
C ASP A 38 -11.69 9.39 9.45
N GLU A 39 -11.56 9.76 8.16
CA GLU A 39 -10.37 10.47 7.66
C GLU A 39 -10.31 11.91 8.16
N GLN A 40 -11.47 12.56 8.36
CA GLN A 40 -11.53 13.92 8.90
C GLN A 40 -11.11 13.94 10.37
N TYR A 41 -11.59 12.98 11.15
CA TYR A 41 -11.26 12.88 12.56
C TYR A 41 -9.76 12.64 12.81
N ILE A 42 -9.09 11.89 11.93
CA ILE A 42 -7.63 11.69 11.99
C ILE A 42 -6.90 13.03 12.03
N TRP A 43 -7.22 13.95 11.13
CA TRP A 43 -6.53 15.24 11.04
C TRP A 43 -6.99 16.22 12.12
N GLN A 44 -8.24 16.14 12.58
CA GLN A 44 -8.72 16.88 13.75
C GLN A 44 -7.99 16.46 15.02
N TYR A 45 -7.76 15.16 15.21
CA TYR A 45 -7.00 14.61 16.34
C TYR A 45 -5.56 15.14 16.38
N MET A 46 -4.98 15.47 15.22
CA MET A 46 -3.66 16.11 15.11
C MET A 46 -3.68 17.63 15.35
N GLY A 47 -4.84 18.23 15.64
CA GLY A 47 -4.98 19.66 15.94
C GLY A 47 -5.00 20.57 14.71
N LEU A 48 -5.27 20.05 13.51
CA LEU A 48 -5.37 20.87 12.30
C LEU A 48 -6.67 21.67 12.24
N ALA A 49 -6.57 22.90 11.72
CA ALA A 49 -7.72 23.74 11.43
C ALA A 49 -8.62 23.08 10.37
N SER A 50 -9.94 23.12 10.61
CA SER A 50 -10.95 22.45 9.78
C SER A 50 -10.91 22.86 8.30
N GLU A 51 -10.44 24.08 8.01
CA GLU A 51 -10.27 24.63 6.65
C GLU A 51 -9.23 23.88 5.80
N HIS A 52 -8.23 23.25 6.41
CA HIS A 52 -7.15 22.55 5.70
C HIS A 52 -7.33 21.04 5.64
N ILE A 53 -8.20 20.47 6.48
CA ILE A 53 -8.39 19.02 6.60
C ILE A 53 -8.78 18.40 5.26
N PHE A 54 -9.70 19.04 4.55
CA PHE A 54 -10.18 18.53 3.27
C PHE A 54 -9.06 18.48 2.21
N TRP A 55 -8.19 19.49 2.19
CA TRP A 55 -7.04 19.54 1.29
C TRP A 55 -6.01 18.47 1.60
N ILE A 56 -5.71 18.26 2.89
CA ILE A 56 -4.72 17.27 3.33
C ILE A 56 -5.20 15.84 3.06
N ILE A 57 -6.47 15.53 3.32
CA ILE A 57 -7.07 14.22 2.98
C ILE A 57 -6.93 13.97 1.48
N SER A 58 -7.31 14.96 0.66
CA SER A 58 -7.25 14.85 -0.80
C SER A 58 -5.81 14.65 -1.28
N LEU A 59 -4.85 15.39 -0.72
CA LEU A 59 -3.44 15.25 -1.05
C LEU A 59 -2.91 13.85 -0.68
N SER A 60 -3.28 13.32 0.49
CA SER A 60 -2.90 11.97 0.88
C SER A 60 -3.50 10.92 -0.05
N GLY A 61 -4.76 11.07 -0.46
CA GLY A 61 -5.41 10.14 -1.40
C GLY A 61 -4.74 10.16 -2.78
N ILE A 62 -4.37 11.34 -3.28
CA ILE A 62 -3.62 11.48 -4.53
C ILE A 62 -2.23 10.81 -4.40
N ALA A 63 -1.53 11.01 -3.28
CA ALA A 63 -0.23 10.38 -3.04
C ALA A 63 -0.32 8.85 -3.05
N GLU A 64 -1.36 8.27 -2.44
CA GLU A 64 -1.61 6.83 -2.44
C GLU A 64 -1.92 6.28 -3.83
N ILE A 65 -2.72 7.00 -4.62
CA ILE A 65 -3.01 6.64 -6.01
C ILE A 65 -1.73 6.67 -6.85
N ILE A 66 -0.93 7.72 -6.74
CA ILE A 66 0.36 7.83 -7.44
C ILE A 66 1.26 6.67 -7.05
N PHE A 67 1.36 6.35 -5.75
CA PHE A 67 2.16 5.25 -5.27
C PHE A 67 1.70 3.90 -5.82
N GLY A 68 0.38 3.67 -5.91
CA GLY A 68 -0.19 2.51 -6.58
C GLY A 68 0.17 2.44 -8.06
N PHE A 69 0.09 3.55 -8.80
CA PHE A 69 0.50 3.61 -10.21
C PHE A 69 2.00 3.32 -10.41
N MET A 70 2.87 3.71 -9.48
CA MET A 70 4.30 3.40 -9.57
C MET A 70 4.56 1.88 -9.62
N PHE A 71 3.73 1.06 -8.95
CA PHE A 71 3.83 -0.40 -9.03
C PHE A 71 3.44 -1.00 -10.39
N LEU A 72 2.59 -0.31 -11.16
CA LEU A 72 2.22 -0.73 -12.52
C LEU A 72 3.33 -0.44 -13.52
N LEU A 73 4.04 0.68 -13.33
CA LEU A 73 5.05 1.18 -14.25
C LEU A 73 6.44 0.59 -13.98
N PHE A 74 6.78 0.36 -12.72
CA PHE A 74 8.16 0.04 -12.31
C PHE A 74 8.25 -1.28 -11.54
N THR A 75 9.31 -2.04 -11.80
CA THR A 75 9.65 -3.26 -11.07
C THR A 75 10.96 -3.07 -10.34
N GLN A 76 10.89 -2.33 -9.23
CA GLN A 76 12.06 -1.94 -8.45
C GLN A 76 11.98 -2.48 -7.02
N ARG A 77 13.11 -2.96 -6.49
CA ARG A 77 13.20 -3.51 -5.12
C ARG A 77 12.81 -2.47 -4.07
N TYR A 78 13.23 -1.22 -4.28
CA TYR A 78 12.98 -0.13 -3.32
C TYR A 78 11.49 0.19 -3.16
N LEU A 79 10.65 0.00 -4.21
CA LEU A 79 9.21 0.25 -4.12
C LEU A 79 8.54 -0.71 -3.14
N HIS A 80 8.95 -1.98 -3.14
CA HIS A 80 8.42 -2.98 -2.20
C HIS A 80 8.84 -2.69 -0.76
N TRP A 81 10.08 -2.23 -0.54
CA TRP A 81 10.50 -1.79 0.80
C TRP A 81 9.76 -0.54 1.26
N LEU A 82 9.57 0.44 0.38
CA LEU A 82 8.78 1.63 0.66
C LEU A 82 7.35 1.24 1.03
N ASN A 83 6.73 0.30 0.30
CA ASN A 83 5.39 -0.21 0.61
C ASN A 83 5.32 -0.84 2.01
N ILE A 84 6.29 -1.70 2.37
CA ILE A 84 6.35 -2.32 3.69
C ILE A 84 6.45 -1.26 4.79
N ILE A 85 7.36 -0.29 4.64
CA ILE A 85 7.56 0.78 5.61
C ILE A 85 6.30 1.65 5.73
N SER A 86 5.69 2.04 4.60
CA SER A 86 4.47 2.83 4.56
C SER A 86 3.31 2.13 5.26
N LEU A 87 3.10 0.83 5.02
CA LEU A 87 2.02 0.07 5.65
C LEU A 87 2.22 -0.11 7.16
N ILE A 88 3.47 -0.30 7.60
CA ILE A 88 3.80 -0.33 9.03
C ILE A 88 3.54 1.05 9.66
N GLY A 89 3.98 2.13 9.01
CA GLY A 89 3.75 3.49 9.48
C GLY A 89 2.26 3.82 9.59
N LEU A 90 1.49 3.54 8.53
CA LEU A 90 0.03 3.72 8.52
C LEU A 90 -0.66 2.87 9.58
N PHE A 91 -0.20 1.63 9.81
CA PHE A 91 -0.74 0.78 10.85
C PHE A 91 -0.61 1.42 12.24
N PHE A 92 0.59 1.86 12.61
CA PHE A 92 0.80 2.51 13.91
C PHE A 92 0.03 3.83 14.01
N PHE A 93 -0.06 4.57 12.91
CA PHE A 93 -0.84 5.80 12.87
C PHE A 93 -2.33 5.56 13.17
N VAL A 94 -2.94 4.57 12.51
CA VAL A 94 -4.32 4.18 12.76
C VAL A 94 -4.49 3.60 14.16
N LEU A 95 -3.52 2.83 14.67
CA LEU A 95 -3.58 2.25 16.02
C LEU A 95 -3.61 3.32 17.12
N LEU A 96 -2.85 4.40 16.95
CA LEU A 96 -2.82 5.52 17.90
C LEU A 96 -4.16 6.25 17.97
N ILE A 97 -4.84 6.41 16.83
CA ILE A 97 -6.07 7.19 16.72
C ILE A 97 -7.31 6.32 17.00
N TYR A 98 -7.30 5.08 16.51
CA TYR A 98 -8.41 4.14 16.59
C TYR A 98 -7.95 2.75 17.07
N PRO A 99 -7.58 2.61 18.36
CA PRO A 99 -7.11 1.33 18.89
C PRO A 99 -8.15 0.21 18.76
N ASN A 100 -9.43 0.57 18.75
CA ASN A 100 -10.54 -0.37 18.62
C ASN A 100 -10.66 -1.04 17.23
N ARG A 101 -9.97 -0.52 16.22
CA ARG A 101 -10.05 -1.07 14.84
C ARG A 101 -9.30 -2.39 14.68
N ILE A 102 -8.37 -2.75 15.56
CA ILE A 102 -7.50 -3.93 15.37
C ILE A 102 -8.18 -5.28 15.56
N TYR A 103 -9.30 -5.34 16.29
CA TYR A 103 -10.00 -6.59 16.60
C TYR A 103 -11.34 -6.73 15.86
N GLN A 104 -11.62 -5.85 14.90
CA GLN A 104 -12.78 -5.97 14.02
C GLN A 104 -12.56 -7.06 12.97
N ALA A 105 -13.62 -7.65 12.44
CA ALA A 105 -13.54 -8.78 11.50
C ALA A 105 -12.77 -8.46 10.21
N PHE A 106 -12.81 -7.20 9.75
CA PHE A 106 -12.04 -6.69 8.62
C PHE A 106 -11.24 -5.47 9.09
N ASN A 107 -10.07 -5.74 9.66
CA ASN A 107 -9.25 -4.73 10.30
C ASN A 107 -7.98 -4.36 9.50
N PRO A 108 -7.32 -3.23 9.85
CA PRO A 108 -6.07 -2.83 9.22
C PRO A 108 -4.92 -3.83 9.37
N VAL A 109 -4.91 -4.68 10.41
CA VAL A 109 -3.85 -5.68 10.62
C VAL A 109 -3.85 -6.70 9.48
N VAL A 110 -5.01 -7.31 9.24
CA VAL A 110 -5.15 -8.36 8.21
C VAL A 110 -4.84 -7.81 6.82
N MET A 111 -5.34 -6.61 6.51
CA MET A 111 -5.07 -5.94 5.24
C MET A 111 -3.58 -5.67 5.04
N ASN A 112 -2.92 -5.04 6.02
CA ASN A 112 -1.52 -4.66 5.91
C ASN A 112 -0.60 -5.87 5.84
N LEU A 113 -0.87 -6.93 6.62
CA LEU A 113 -0.12 -8.17 6.53
C LEU A 113 -0.25 -8.82 5.14
N GLY A 114 -1.45 -8.79 4.54
CA GLY A 114 -1.67 -9.27 3.18
C GLY A 114 -0.83 -8.52 2.14
N LEU A 115 -0.86 -7.19 2.15
CA LEU A 115 -0.08 -6.37 1.24
C LEU A 115 1.45 -6.50 1.47
N ILE A 116 1.90 -6.54 2.72
CA ILE A 116 3.31 -6.76 3.07
C ILE A 116 3.76 -8.13 2.53
N SER A 117 2.94 -9.16 2.69
CA SER A 117 3.25 -10.50 2.17
C SER A 117 3.41 -10.51 0.65
N LEU A 118 2.56 -9.78 -0.09
CA LEU A 118 2.72 -9.63 -1.54
C LEU A 118 4.04 -8.95 -1.92
N SER A 119 4.48 -7.94 -1.16
CA SER A 119 5.79 -7.31 -1.38
C SER A 119 6.95 -8.24 -1.08
N ILE A 120 6.87 -9.06 -0.03
CA ILE A 120 7.90 -10.06 0.29
C ILE A 120 8.01 -11.10 -0.84
N ILE A 121 6.86 -11.62 -1.32
CA ILE A 121 6.83 -12.56 -2.46
C ILE A 121 7.44 -11.92 -3.71
N ALA A 122 7.13 -10.66 -3.98
CA ALA A 122 7.69 -9.93 -5.12
C ALA A 122 9.21 -9.73 -4.99
N LEU A 123 9.71 -9.43 -3.78
CA LEU A 123 11.15 -9.33 -3.51
C LEU A 123 11.87 -10.65 -3.79
N TRP A 124 11.32 -11.78 -3.32
CA TRP A 124 11.88 -13.10 -3.63
C TRP A 124 11.91 -13.39 -5.12
N CYS A 125 10.85 -13.06 -5.86
CA CYS A 125 10.82 -13.22 -7.31
C CYS A 125 11.89 -12.37 -8.02
N ILE A 126 12.11 -11.13 -7.56
CA ILE A 126 13.16 -10.25 -8.09
C ILE A 126 14.55 -10.86 -7.86
N ASP A 127 14.79 -11.42 -6.67
CA ASP A 127 16.09 -11.99 -6.32
C ASP A 127 16.41 -13.23 -7.16
N VAL A 128 15.43 -14.13 -7.35
CA VAL A 128 15.56 -15.30 -8.23
C VAL A 128 15.81 -14.88 -9.68
N LEU A 129 15.04 -13.91 -10.20
CA LEU A 129 15.20 -13.44 -11.58
C LEU A 129 16.56 -12.77 -11.83
N LYS A 130 17.15 -12.13 -10.80
CA LYS A 130 18.51 -11.60 -10.88
C LYS A 130 19.55 -12.72 -10.91
N GLN A 131 19.43 -13.72 -10.03
CA GLN A 131 20.37 -14.86 -10.00
C GLN A 131 20.43 -15.57 -11.36
N ILE A 132 19.28 -15.89 -11.95
CA ILE A 132 19.20 -16.56 -13.27
C ILE A 132 19.82 -15.71 -14.40
N LYS A 133 19.85 -14.38 -14.28
CA LYS A 133 20.46 -13.50 -15.29
C LYS A 133 21.99 -13.46 -15.19
N HIS A 134 22.54 -13.82 -14.03
CA HIS A 134 23.98 -13.82 -13.76
C HIS A 134 24.64 -15.20 -13.94
N GLU A 135 23.84 -16.26 -14.09
CA GLU A 135 24.24 -17.61 -14.52
C GLU A 135 24.21 -17.73 -16.06
#